data_AF-X1T8N2-F1
#
_entry.id   AF-X1T8N2-F1
#
_cell.length_a   1.000
_cell.length_b   1.000
_cell.length_c   1.000
_cell.angle_alpha   90.00
_cell.angle_beta   90.00
_cell.angle_gamma   90.00
#
_symmetry.space_group_name_H-M   'P 1'
#
loop_
_entity.id
_entity.type
_entity.pdbx_description
1 polymer ?
#
loop_
_entity_poly.entity_id
_entity_poly.type
_entity_poly.pdbx_seq_one_letter_code
_entity_poly.pdbx_strand_id
1 'polypeptide(L)'
;MPGNRVILLRFENFKFLRICWETNGTMGRKYLKEAVEISLISGGCIKFDLKAYDVNLFFALTGSSNHNTLKNFEIASDYIKKRKDPPLVVASTLLVPGYIDEKEIKKIATFICSCNPDTPYKLLGFH
;
A
#
# COMPACT_ATOMS: atom_id res chain seq x y z
N MET A 1 -18.21 -7.56 -9.50
CA MET A 1 -18.52 -6.57 -10.55
C MET A 1 -19.87 -5.96 -10.20
N PRO A 2 -19.92 -4.68 -9.74
CA PRO A 2 -20.13 -3.53 -10.65
C PRO A 2 -19.36 -2.23 -10.31
N GLY A 3 -18.50 -2.19 -9.28
CA GLY A 3 -17.83 -0.95 -8.83
C GLY A 3 -16.82 -0.36 -9.83
N ASN A 4 -15.95 -1.20 -10.41
CA ASN A 4 -14.81 -0.76 -11.21
C ASN A 4 -15.20 0.09 -12.43
N ARG A 5 -16.39 -0.14 -13.00
CA ARG A 5 -16.87 0.61 -14.18
C ARG A 5 -17.19 2.06 -13.82
N VAL A 6 -17.73 2.37 -12.64
CA VAL A 6 -18.23 3.73 -12.33
C VAL A 6 -17.10 4.75 -12.29
N ILE A 7 -15.95 4.38 -11.74
CA ILE A 7 -14.79 5.28 -11.69
C ILE A 7 -14.26 5.52 -13.11
N LEU A 8 -13.99 4.44 -13.87
CA LEU A 8 -13.43 4.56 -15.22
C LEU A 8 -14.38 5.27 -16.21
N LEU A 9 -15.70 5.03 -16.11
CA LEU A 9 -16.72 5.66 -16.95
C LEU A 9 -16.83 7.18 -16.74
N ARG A 10 -16.46 7.71 -15.57
CA ARG A 10 -16.49 9.17 -15.31
C ARG A 10 -15.36 9.94 -15.99
N PHE A 11 -14.37 9.25 -16.54
CA PHE A 11 -13.15 9.85 -17.07
C PHE A 11 -12.88 9.53 -18.54
N GLU A 12 -13.90 9.12 -19.30
CA GLU A 12 -13.78 8.74 -20.73
C GLU A 12 -13.12 9.83 -21.62
N ASN A 13 -13.12 11.09 -21.17
CA ASN A 13 -12.54 12.22 -21.90
C ASN A 13 -11.02 12.42 -21.68
N PHE A 14 -10.37 11.66 -20.80
CA PHE A 14 -8.93 11.81 -20.53
C PHE A 14 -8.10 10.80 -21.34
N LYS A 15 -7.26 11.30 -22.26
CA LYS A 15 -6.34 10.46 -23.06
C LYS A 15 -5.34 9.66 -22.22
N PHE A 16 -4.94 10.15 -21.04
CA PHE A 16 -3.98 9.47 -20.15
C PHE A 16 -4.29 9.79 -18.68
N LEU A 17 -5.25 9.08 -18.08
CA LEU A 17 -5.52 9.17 -16.65
C LEU A 17 -4.89 8.00 -15.89
N ARG A 18 -4.04 8.30 -14.91
CA ARG A 18 -3.50 7.34 -13.94
C ARG A 18 -4.20 7.51 -12.60
N ILE A 19 -4.67 6.42 -12.01
CA ILE A 19 -5.34 6.44 -10.71
C ILE A 19 -4.40 5.83 -9.67
N CYS A 20 -3.97 6.67 -8.73
CA CYS A 20 -3.13 6.26 -7.62
C CYS A 20 -3.92 6.27 -6.31
N TRP A 21 -3.72 5.25 -5.49
CA TRP A 21 -4.35 5.11 -4.18
C TRP A 21 -3.30 5.24 -3.09
N GLU A 22 -3.57 6.07 -2.09
CA GLU A 22 -2.84 6.12 -0.83
C GLU A 22 -3.73 5.44 0.23
N THR A 23 -3.21 4.43 0.92
CA THR A 23 -3.99 3.61 1.85
C THR A 23 -3.21 3.28 3.12
N ASN A 24 -3.92 3.25 4.25
CA ASN A 24 -3.42 2.68 5.51
C ASN A 24 -3.49 1.14 5.54
N GLY A 25 -3.98 0.52 4.45
CA GLY A 25 -4.08 -0.92 4.28
C GLY A 25 -5.26 -1.59 4.98
N THR A 26 -6.17 -0.86 5.65
CA THR A 26 -7.25 -1.47 6.44
C THR A 26 -8.55 -1.71 5.66
N MET A 27 -8.59 -1.38 4.36
CA MET A 27 -9.79 -1.57 3.54
C MET A 27 -10.22 -3.03 3.40
N GLY A 28 -11.49 -3.27 3.12
CA GLY A 28 -12.00 -4.62 2.87
C GLY A 28 -11.35 -5.25 1.62
N ARG A 29 -11.06 -6.56 1.67
CA ARG A 29 -10.35 -7.31 0.62
C ARG A 29 -10.92 -7.14 -0.79
N LYS A 30 -12.25 -7.00 -0.90
CA LYS A 30 -12.93 -6.74 -2.19
C LYS A 30 -12.47 -5.41 -2.79
N TYR A 31 -12.49 -4.34 -2.00
CA TYR A 31 -12.09 -3.00 -2.42
C TYR A 31 -10.59 -2.90 -2.69
N LEU A 32 -9.77 -3.63 -1.92
CA LEU A 32 -8.34 -3.72 -2.20
C LEU A 32 -8.09 -4.25 -3.62
N LYS A 33 -8.68 -5.39 -3.97
CA LYS A 33 -8.49 -6.00 -5.30
C LYS A 33 -8.95 -5.07 -6.41
N GLU A 34 -10.06 -4.38 -6.20
CA GLU A 34 -10.60 -3.38 -7.12
C GLU A 34 -9.65 -2.18 -7.28
N ALA A 35 -9.12 -1.63 -6.19
CA ALA A 35 -8.14 -0.54 -6.24
C ALA A 35 -6.85 -0.94 -6.98
N VAL A 36 -6.34 -2.15 -6.70
CA VAL A 36 -5.16 -2.72 -7.39
C VAL A 36 -5.42 -2.89 -8.88
N GLU A 37 -6.58 -3.43 -9.26
CA GLU A 37 -6.97 -3.65 -10.66
C GLU A 37 -7.11 -2.32 -11.42
N ILE A 38 -7.79 -1.33 -10.82
CA ILE A 38 -7.93 0.02 -11.40
C ILE A 38 -6.56 0.68 -11.56
N SER A 39 -5.66 0.55 -10.57
CA SER A 39 -4.29 1.06 -10.65
C SER A 39 -3.50 0.38 -11.77
N LEU A 40 -3.68 -0.93 -11.93
CA LEU A 40 -3.01 -1.71 -12.96
C LEU A 40 -3.44 -1.25 -14.35
N ILE A 41 -4.76 -1.16 -14.60
CA ILE A 41 -5.35 -0.78 -15.90
C ILE A 41 -5.04 0.68 -16.24
N SER A 42 -5.15 1.59 -15.28
CA SER A 42 -4.89 3.03 -15.51
C SER A 42 -3.39 3.37 -15.58
N GLY A 43 -2.50 2.45 -15.20
CA GLY A 43 -1.06 2.72 -15.08
C GLY A 43 -0.67 3.53 -13.83
N GLY A 44 -1.55 3.66 -12.84
CA GLY A 44 -1.27 4.27 -11.54
C GLY A 44 -0.60 3.31 -10.54
N CYS A 45 -0.81 3.49 -9.24
CA CYS A 45 -0.25 2.61 -8.22
C CYS A 45 -1.10 2.57 -6.94
N ILE A 46 -0.83 1.62 -6.07
CA ILE A 46 -1.33 1.60 -4.70
C ILE A 46 -0.15 1.73 -3.73
N LYS A 47 -0.19 2.75 -2.88
CA LYS A 47 0.81 3.03 -1.87
C LYS A 47 0.27 2.74 -0.49
N PHE A 48 0.94 1.84 0.22
CA PHE A 48 0.61 1.44 1.58
C PHE A 48 1.44 2.23 2.59
N ASP A 49 0.77 2.75 3.61
CA ASP A 49 1.40 3.26 4.82
C ASP A 49 1.47 2.16 5.88
N LEU A 50 2.64 1.52 5.98
CA LEU A 50 2.97 0.52 6.99
C LEU A 50 3.49 1.25 8.23
N LYS A 51 2.56 1.64 9.11
CA LYS A 51 2.85 2.51 10.25
C LYS A 51 3.73 1.87 11.31
N ALA A 52 3.57 0.58 11.56
CA ALA A 52 4.33 -0.22 12.52
C ALA A 52 4.11 -1.73 12.26
N TYR A 53 5.12 -2.53 12.56
CA TYR A 53 5.07 -3.99 12.54
C TYR A 53 4.74 -4.60 13.92
N ASP A 54 5.22 -3.98 15.01
CA ASP A 54 4.79 -4.32 16.36
C ASP A 54 3.31 -3.96 16.54
N VAL A 55 2.53 -4.93 16.99
CA VAL A 55 1.06 -4.79 17.09
C VAL A 55 0.66 -3.79 18.18
N ASN A 56 1.42 -3.69 19.28
CA ASN A 56 1.11 -2.76 20.37
C ASN A 56 1.43 -1.33 19.96
N LEU A 57 2.56 -1.12 19.30
CA LEU A 57 2.93 0.17 18.73
C LEU A 57 1.94 0.61 17.65
N PHE A 58 1.56 -0.29 16.74
CA PHE A 58 0.53 0.02 15.73
C PHE A 58 -0.80 0.38 16.39
N PHE A 59 -1.20 -0.33 17.44
CA PHE A 59 -2.41 -0.01 18.20
C PHE A 59 -2.31 1.37 18.86
N ALA A 60 -1.17 1.70 19.49
CA ALA A 60 -0.94 3.02 20.07
C ALA A 60 -1.02 4.14 19.03
N LEU A 61 -0.54 3.92 17.81
CA LEU A 61 -0.53 4.91 16.73
C LEU A 61 -1.88 5.03 15.98
N THR A 62 -2.73 3.99 16.00
CA THR A 62 -3.89 3.91 15.10
C THR A 62 -5.21 3.55 15.75
N GLY A 63 -5.19 3.04 16.99
CA GLY A 63 -6.37 2.49 17.67
C GLY A 63 -6.86 1.15 17.12
N SER A 64 -6.07 0.45 16.31
CA SER A 64 -6.46 -0.83 15.67
C SER A 64 -5.27 -1.80 15.56
N SER A 65 -5.51 -3.07 15.22
CA SER A 65 -4.43 -4.05 14.96
C SER A 65 -3.91 -3.95 13.52
N ASN A 66 -2.61 -4.21 13.33
CA ASN A 66 -1.98 -4.22 12.01
C ASN A 66 -2.28 -5.45 11.16
N HIS A 67 -2.95 -6.49 11.69
CA HIS A 67 -3.14 -7.76 11.00
C HIS A 67 -3.79 -7.60 9.62
N ASN A 68 -4.81 -6.74 9.51
CA ASN A 68 -5.49 -6.52 8.22
C ASN A 68 -4.59 -5.76 7.24
N THR A 69 -3.84 -4.76 7.72
CA THR A 69 -2.89 -3.99 6.91
C THR A 69 -1.79 -4.88 6.33
N LEU A 70 -1.15 -5.71 7.16
CA LEU A 70 -0.09 -6.62 6.72
C LEU A 70 -0.63 -7.67 5.73
N LYS A 71 -1.77 -8.29 6.04
CA LYS A 71 -2.40 -9.29 5.15
C LYS A 71 -2.83 -8.70 3.80
N ASN A 72 -3.35 -7.47 3.80
CA ASN A 72 -3.72 -6.79 2.58
C ASN A 72 -2.48 -6.37 1.76
N PHE A 73 -1.40 -5.97 2.42
CA PHE A 73 -0.14 -5.68 1.74
C PHE A 73 0.41 -6.92 1.05
N GLU A 74 0.45 -8.06 1.75
CA GLU A 74 0.85 -9.36 1.18
C GLU A 74 0.03 -9.69 -0.07
N ILE A 75 -1.31 -9.61 0.01
CA ILE A 75 -2.20 -9.85 -1.14
C ILE A 75 -1.93 -8.89 -2.29
N ALA A 76 -1.64 -7.61 -2.02
CA ALA A 76 -1.34 -6.64 -3.07
C ALA A 76 0.02 -6.93 -3.72
N SER A 77 1.02 -7.34 -2.94
CA SER A 77 2.38 -7.61 -3.40
C SER A 77 2.47 -8.71 -4.47
N ASP A 78 1.53 -9.66 -4.46
CA ASP A 78 1.37 -10.68 -5.51
C ASP A 78 1.18 -10.09 -6.91
N TYR A 79 0.67 -8.85 -7.00
CA TYR A 79 0.38 -8.18 -8.26
C TYR A 79 1.58 -7.42 -8.82
N ILE A 80 2.67 -7.20 -8.05
CA ILE A 80 3.84 -6.43 -8.50
C ILE A 80 4.42 -6.98 -9.80
N LYS A 81 4.46 -8.32 -9.94
CA LYS A 81 4.99 -8.97 -11.16
C LYS A 81 4.18 -8.66 -12.42
N LYS A 82 2.94 -8.17 -12.29
CA LYS A 82 2.09 -7.79 -13.44
C LYS A 82 2.54 -6.48 -14.10
N ARG A 83 3.24 -5.61 -13.37
CA ARG A 83 3.86 -4.40 -13.93
C ARG A 83 5.03 -3.94 -13.06
N LYS A 84 6.24 -4.06 -13.62
CA LYS A 84 7.48 -3.66 -12.96
C LYS A 84 7.68 -2.13 -12.94
N ASP A 85 7.41 -1.46 -14.06
CA ASP A 85 7.63 -0.01 -14.19
C ASP A 85 6.40 0.70 -14.82
N PRO A 86 5.88 1.78 -14.21
CA PRO A 86 6.13 2.16 -12.82
C PRO A 86 5.69 1.05 -11.85
N PRO A 87 6.20 0.97 -10.62
CA PRO A 87 5.83 -0.07 -9.67
C PRO A 87 4.35 0.01 -9.31
N LEU A 88 3.64 -1.13 -9.37
CA LEU A 88 2.19 -1.17 -9.06
C LEU A 88 1.91 -0.96 -7.56
N VAL A 89 2.74 -1.55 -6.70
CA VAL A 89 2.59 -1.47 -5.24
C VAL A 89 3.82 -0.79 -4.67
N VAL A 90 3.60 0.15 -3.75
CA VAL A 90 4.66 0.88 -3.06
C VAL A 90 4.40 0.81 -1.57
N ALA A 91 5.44 0.62 -0.76
CA ALA A 91 5.37 0.71 0.69
C ALA A 91 5.93 2.05 1.16
N SER A 92 5.41 2.53 2.28
CA SER A 92 5.95 3.68 2.99
C SER A 92 5.76 3.55 4.50
N THR A 93 6.61 4.23 5.27
CA THR A 93 6.47 4.35 6.72
C THR A 93 6.78 5.79 7.11
N LEU A 94 5.90 6.39 7.90
CA LEU A 94 6.15 7.66 8.56
C LEU A 94 7.15 7.50 9.70
N LEU A 95 8.27 8.22 9.66
CA LEU A 95 9.22 8.26 10.77
C LEU A 95 8.70 9.19 11.87
N VAL A 96 8.30 8.63 13.00
CA VAL A 96 7.83 9.38 14.17
C VAL A 96 8.89 9.29 15.27
N PRO A 97 9.56 10.39 15.65
CA PRO A 97 10.58 10.40 16.69
C PRO A 97 10.08 9.78 17.99
N GLY A 98 10.87 8.88 18.57
CA GLY A 98 10.53 8.17 19.82
C GLY A 98 9.56 6.98 19.66
N TYR A 99 8.92 6.82 18.50
CA TYR A 99 7.99 5.71 18.23
C TYR A 99 8.54 4.73 17.19
N ILE A 100 9.07 5.23 16.07
CA ILE A 100 9.58 4.41 14.97
C ILE A 100 11.11 4.44 14.97
N ASP A 101 11.72 3.36 15.47
CA ASP A 101 13.17 3.20 15.55
C ASP A 101 13.72 2.27 14.45
N GLU A 102 15.04 2.09 14.42
CA GLU A 102 15.72 1.22 13.45
C GLU A 102 15.27 -0.25 13.53
N LYS A 103 14.93 -0.74 14.74
CA LYS A 103 14.46 -2.12 14.92
C LYS A 103 13.12 -2.31 14.26
N GLU A 104 12.24 -1.33 14.41
CA GLU A 104 10.91 -1.33 13.82
C GLU A 104 10.99 -1.22 12.29
N ILE A 105 11.81 -0.31 11.76
CA ILE A 105 12.08 -0.21 10.32
C ILE A 105 12.65 -1.53 9.77
N LYS A 106 13.59 -2.18 10.47
CA LYS A 106 14.15 -3.47 10.05
C LYS A 106 13.07 -4.55 9.96
N LYS A 107 12.13 -4.62 10.90
CA LYS A 107 11.02 -5.56 10.85
C LYS A 107 10.10 -5.29 9.66
N ILE A 108 9.73 -4.02 9.43
CA ILE A 108 8.89 -3.63 8.29
C ILE A 108 9.59 -3.96 6.97
N ALA A 109 10.87 -3.61 6.81
CA ALA A 109 11.64 -3.90 5.60
C ALA A 109 11.77 -5.42 5.36
N THR A 110 12.00 -6.21 6.42
CA THR A 110 12.04 -7.68 6.34
C THR A 110 10.70 -8.24 5.89
N PHE A 111 9.59 -7.73 6.43
CA PHE A 111 8.24 -8.11 6.03
C PHE A 111 7.99 -7.79 4.56
N ILE A 112 8.29 -6.55 4.12
CA ILE A 112 8.14 -6.15 2.71
C ILE A 112 8.93 -7.07 1.79
N CYS A 113 10.19 -7.33 2.13
CA CYS A 113 11.08 -8.22 1.38
C CYS A 113 10.53 -9.65 1.29
N SER A 114 9.96 -10.16 2.39
CA SER A 114 9.35 -11.49 2.43
C SER A 114 8.12 -11.62 1.53
N CYS A 115 7.37 -10.53 1.36
CA CYS A 115 6.25 -10.48 0.42
C CYS A 115 6.75 -10.37 -1.03
N ASN A 116 7.57 -9.36 -1.31
CA ASN A 116 8.22 -9.19 -2.60
C ASN A 116 9.41 -8.21 -2.51
N PRO A 117 10.65 -8.66 -2.78
CA PRO A 117 11.85 -7.83 -2.66
C PRO A 117 11.92 -6.68 -3.67
N ASP A 118 11.15 -6.73 -4.76
CA ASP A 118 11.09 -5.67 -5.76
C ASP A 118 10.18 -4.51 -5.32
N THR A 119 9.53 -4.59 -4.15
CA THR A 119 8.62 -3.55 -3.67
C THR A 119 9.41 -2.31 -3.22
N PRO A 120 9.19 -1.12 -3.82
CA PRO A 120 9.82 0.09 -3.35
C PRO A 120 9.33 0.45 -1.94
N TYR A 121 10.25 0.79 -1.05
CA TYR A 121 9.97 1.19 0.32
C TYR A 121 10.47 2.61 0.59
N LYS A 122 9.57 3.53 0.95
CA LYS A 122 9.90 4.94 1.23
C LYS A 122 9.77 5.25 2.72
N LEU A 123 10.85 5.74 3.33
CA LEU A 123 10.81 6.33 4.66
C LEU A 123 10.44 7.81 4.56
N LEU A 124 9.35 8.20 5.21
CA LEU A 124 8.82 9.56 5.18
C LEU A 124 9.29 10.29 6.44
N GLY A 125 10.30 11.15 6.31
CA GLY A 125 10.77 12.02 7.38
C GLY A 125 10.10 13.39 7.32
N PHE A 126 9.81 13.96 8.49
CA PHE A 126 9.40 15.35 8.66
C PHE A 126 10.41 16.05 9.57
N HIS A 127 10.79 17.28 9.22
CA HIS A 127 11.79 18.10 9.90
C HIS A 127 11.15 19.40 10.40
#